data_AF-A0A073KAL7-F1
#
_entry.id   AF-A0A073KAL7-F1
#
_cell.length_a   1.000
_cell.length_b   1.000
_cell.length_c   1.000
_cell.angle_alpha   90.00
_cell.angle_beta   90.00
_cell.angle_gamma   90.00
#
_symmetry.space_group_name_H-M   'P 1'
#
loop_
_entity.id
_entity.type
_entity.pdbx_description
1 polymer ?
#
loop_
_entity_poly.entity_id
_entity_poly.type
_entity_poly.pdbx_seq_one_letter_code
_entity_poly.pdbx_strand_id
1 'polypeptide(L)' 'MSEEQLKRLGSPFYSTKEKGTGLGMMVVFSVIKAMDEKIDITIEKDIGTTFLLTFPLVQKT' A
#
# COMPACT_ATOMS: atom_id res chain seq x y z
N MET A 1 4.65 2.50 -12.36
CA MET A 1 4.24 3.56 -11.42
C MET A 1 5.36 4.59 -11.35
N SER A 2 5.07 5.90 -11.40
CA SER A 2 6.08 6.94 -11.19
C SER A 2 6.30 7.24 -9.70
N GLU A 3 7.40 7.90 -9.34
CA GLU A 3 7.66 8.34 -7.97
C GLU A 3 6.56 9.25 -7.42
N GLU A 4 5.97 10.10 -8.27
CA GLU A 4 4.86 10.97 -7.89
C GLU A 4 3.59 10.17 -7.57
N GLN A 5 3.30 9.13 -8.36
CA GLN A 5 2.18 8.22 -8.09
C GLN A 5 2.37 7.49 -6.77
N LEU A 6 3.62 7.12 -6.43
CA LEU A 6 3.95 6.48 -5.16
C LEU A 6 3.71 7.40 -3.96
N LYS A 7 4.08 8.69 -4.06
CA LYS A 7 3.83 9.69 -3.00
C LYS A 7 2.34 9.89 -2.70
N ARG A 8 1.49 9.69 -3.70
CA ARG A 8 0.03 9.83 -3.58
C ARG A 8 -0.67 8.53 -3.23
N LEU A 9 0.03 7.40 -3.32
CA LEU A 9 -0.54 6.10 -3.01
C LEU A 9 -0.99 6.03 -1.55
N GLY A 10 -2.20 5.51 -1.32
CA GLY A 10 -2.80 5.49 0.01
C GLY A 10 -3.49 6.80 0.43
N SER A 11 -3.40 7.86 -0.38
CA SER A 11 -4.22 9.06 -0.18
C SER A 11 -5.69 8.77 -0.46
N PRO A 12 -6.64 9.37 0.29
CA PRO A 12 -8.07 9.22 0.03
C PRO A 12 -8.42 9.58 -1.42
N PHE A 13 -9.29 8.78 -2.03
CA PHE A 13 -9.81 8.98 -3.39
C PHE A 13 -8.78 8.94 -4.52
N TYR A 14 -7.52 8.59 -4.26
CA TYR A 14 -6.51 8.45 -5.30
C TYR A 14 -6.63 7.10 -6.02
N SER A 15 -6.82 7.12 -7.34
CA SER A 15 -6.81 5.93 -8.19
C SER A 15 -6.21 6.23 -9.56
N THR A 16 -5.55 5.24 -10.14
CA THR A 16 -5.08 5.27 -11.54
C THR A 16 -6.08 4.62 -12.51
N LYS A 17 -7.20 4.09 -12.01
CA LYS A 17 -8.25 3.46 -12.81
C LYS A 17 -9.37 4.47 -13.11
N GLU A 18 -9.92 4.43 -14.32
CA GLU A 18 -11.06 5.27 -14.72
C GLU A 18 -12.31 5.00 -13.87
N LYS A 19 -12.54 3.74 -13.47
CA LYS A 19 -13.65 3.33 -12.59
C LYS A 19 -13.12 2.72 -11.30
N GLY A 20 -12.59 3.57 -10.43
CA GLY A 20 -12.13 3.18 -9.09
C GLY A 20 -12.34 4.31 -8.08
N THR A 21 -12.84 3.99 -6.89
CA THR A 21 -13.10 4.99 -5.84
C THR A 21 -11.83 5.48 -5.15
N GLY A 22 -10.70 4.78 -5.32
CA GLY A 22 -9.43 5.11 -4.68
C GLY A 22 -9.39 4.89 -3.16
N LEU A 23 -10.39 4.24 -2.57
CA LEU A 23 -10.48 4.04 -1.13
C LEU A 23 -9.76 2.78 -0.63
N GLY A 24 -9.62 1.77 -1.48
CA GLY A 24 -9.07 0.46 -1.07
C GLY A 24 -7.65 0.56 -0.50
N MET A 25 -6.74 1.27 -1.18
CA MET A 25 -5.39 1.45 -0.64
C MET A 25 -5.37 2.31 0.60
N MET A 26 -6.15 3.39 0.66
CA MET A 26 -6.24 4.21 1.86
C MET A 26 -6.64 3.37 3.09
N VAL A 27 -7.58 2.43 2.94
CA VAL A 27 -7.96 1.51 4.00
C VAL A 27 -6.80 0.59 4.39
N VAL A 28 -6.12 -0.03 3.43
CA VAL A 28 -4.96 -0.91 3.71
C VAL A 28 -3.88 -0.17 4.51
N PHE A 29 -3.45 1.01 4.05
CA PHE A 29 -2.45 1.81 4.77
C PHE A 29 -2.92 2.19 6.17
N SER A 30 -4.21 2.49 6.34
CA SER A 30 -4.79 2.83 7.64
C SER A 30 -4.80 1.65 8.61
N VAL A 31 -5.16 0.46 8.12
CA VAL A 31 -5.16 -0.79 8.92
C VAL A 31 -3.75 -1.16 9.33
N ILE A 32 -2.79 -1.18 8.40
CA ILE A 32 -1.40 -1.54 8.71
C ILE A 32 -0.77 -0.55 9.68
N LYS A 33 -1.04 0.75 9.51
CA LYS A 33 -0.63 1.77 10.47
C LYS A 33 -1.26 1.58 11.84
N ALA A 34 -2.54 1.22 11.92
CA ALA A 34 -3.21 0.95 13.19
C ALA A 34 -2.66 -0.30 13.91
N MET A 35 -2.00 -1.20 13.18
CA MET A 35 -1.29 -2.36 13.72
C MET A 35 0.16 -2.05 14.12
N ASP A 36 0.63 -0.80 13.96
CA ASP A 36 2.04 -0.41 14.09
C ASP A 36 3.01 -1.19 13.18
N GLU A 37 2.49 -1.69 12.06
CA GLU A 37 3.24 -2.46 11.07
C GLU A 37 3.69 -1.60 9.88
N LYS A 38 4.53 -2.20 9.01
CA LYS A 38 5.12 -1.51 7.85
C LYS A 38 4.73 -2.17 6.53
N ILE A 39 4.65 -1.33 5.50
CA ILE A 39 4.49 -1.73 4.09
C ILE A 39 5.73 -1.24 3.33
N ASP A 40 6.46 -2.16 2.72
CA ASP A 40 7.54 -1.85 1.78
C ASP A 40 7.04 -2.00 0.34
N ILE A 41 7.40 -1.05 -0.51
CA ILE A 41 6.95 -1.03 -1.91
C ILE A 41 8.17 -0.98 -2.81
N THR A 42 8.30 -1.99 -3.67
CA THR A 42 9.35 -2.07 -4.67
C THR A 42 8.73 -1.93 -6.06
N ILE A 43 9.30 -1.06 -6.87
CA ILE A 43 8.86 -0.85 -8.25
C ILE A 43 9.99 -1.25 -9.17
N GLU A 44 9.70 -2.13 -10.11
CA GLU A 44 10.60 -2.47 -11.21
C GLU A 44 9.98 -1.95 -12.50
N LYS A 45 10.66 -0.99 -13.12
CA LYS A 45 10.17 -0.35 -14.35
C LYS A 45 9.95 -1.41 -15.41
N ASP A 46 8.79 -1.35 -16.07
CA ASP A 46 8.35 -2.27 -17.13
C ASP A 46 8.14 -3.73 -16.70
N ILE A 47 8.27 -4.04 -15.39
CA ILE A 47 8.00 -5.38 -14.83
C ILE A 47 6.76 -5.34 -13.93
N GLY A 48 6.71 -4.42 -12.97
CA GLY A 48 5.57 -4.34 -12.05
C GLY A 48 5.84 -3.59 -10.74
N THR A 49 5.00 -3.88 -9.74
CA THR A 49 5.09 -3.30 -8.40
C THR A 49 4.79 -4.38 -7.38
N THR A 50 5.65 -4.49 -6.38
CA THR A 50 5.56 -5.46 -5.30
C THR A 50 5.29 -4.74 -3.99
N PHE A 51 4.31 -5.23 -3.23
CA PHE A 51 3.98 -4.77 -1.89
C PHE A 51 4.36 -5.86 -0.90
N LEU A 52 5.22 -5.55 0.06
CA LEU A 52 5.63 -6.44 1.12
C LEU A 52 5.07 -5.92 2.44
N LEU A 53 4.24 -6.75 3.09
CA LEU A 53 3.66 -6.46 4.39
C LEU A 53 4.29 -7.41 5.41
N THR A 54 4.89 -6.85 6.45
CA THR A 54 5.51 -7.61 7.53
C THR A 54 4.62 -7.54 8.76
N PHE A 55 4.43 -8.68 9.42
CA PHE A 55 3.67 -8.78 10.66
C PHE A 55 4.45 -9.63 11.67
N PRO A 56 4.36 -9.35 12.97
CA PRO A 56 4.95 -10.16 14.01
C PRO A 56 4.28 -11.52 14.05
N LEU A 57 5.10 -12.55 14.25
CA LEU A 57 4.57 -13.87 14.53
C LEU A 57 3.90 -13.85 15.90
N VAL A 58 2.65 -14.29 15.96
CA VAL A 58 1.97 -14.49 17.25
C VAL A 58 2.73 -15.57 18.02
N GLN A 59 3.36 -15.20 19.15
CA GLN A 59 3.85 -16.19 20.10
C GLN A 59 2.65 -16.75 20.86
N LYS A 60 2.40 -18.06 20.70
CA LYS A 60 1.46 -18.76 21.58
C LYS A 60 2.03 -18.73 23.00
N THR A 61 1.27 -18.13 23.91
CA THR A 61 1.44 -18.29 25.35
C THR A 61 0.92 -19.65 25.79
#